data_AF-A0A1G0HK17-F1
#
_entry.id   AF-A0A1G0HK17-F1
#
_cell.length_a   1.000
_cell.length_b   1.000
_cell.length_c   1.000
_cell.angle_alpha   90.00
_cell.angle_beta   90.00
_cell.angle_gamma   90.00
#
_symmetry.space_group_name_H-M   'P 1'
#
loop_
_entity.id
_entity.type
_entity.pdbx_description
1 polymer ?
#
loop_
_entity_poly.entity_id
_entity_poly.type
_entity_poly.pdbx_seq_one_letter_code
_entity_poly.pdbx_strand_id
1 'polypeptide(L)'
;MVENEDYRTAVFGKTERTVGWEGDGVSHLFTLDAVICCQYASDAMRVRKALANRLAKYKLTLNEDKTKLVSFERDGYAQGNKQGSFDFLGFTFYWGKSRKNKPLPKVKSSGKRLRNKLKIVNGWAKAVRNKYRLHEIWNRFCIKLAGHIRYYGVSFNICGIKRFIHRAIKILFKWLNRRSQRKSFTWEKFEQFMQEFPPPKVKIWHVLF
;
A
#
# COMPACT_ATOMS: atom_id res chain seq x y z
N MET A 1 -19.79 -4.82 -22.63
CA MET A 1 -18.92 -6.02 -22.71
C MET A 1 -17.50 -5.50 -22.71
N VAL A 2 -16.76 -5.67 -21.61
CA VAL A 2 -15.35 -5.23 -21.55
C VAL A 2 -14.52 -6.41 -22.04
N GLU A 3 -13.76 -6.18 -23.11
CA GLU A 3 -12.90 -7.17 -23.75
C GLU A 3 -11.94 -7.79 -22.71
N ASN A 4 -11.96 -9.12 -22.64
CA ASN A 4 -11.08 -9.94 -21.81
C ASN A 4 -9.69 -9.97 -22.47
N GLU A 5 -8.84 -8.99 -22.20
CA GLU A 5 -7.44 -9.08 -22.60
C GLU A 5 -6.69 -10.02 -21.64
N ASP A 6 -6.29 -11.20 -22.13
CA ASP A 6 -5.47 -12.17 -21.41
C ASP A 6 -4.02 -11.67 -21.29
N TYR A 7 -3.77 -10.85 -20.28
CA TYR A 7 -2.41 -10.45 -19.92
C TYR A 7 -1.68 -11.64 -19.28
N ARG A 8 -0.48 -11.97 -19.76
CA ARG A 8 0.31 -13.10 -19.23
C ARG A 8 1.53 -12.68 -18.41
N THR A 9 2.10 -11.50 -18.68
CA THR A 9 3.30 -11.03 -17.98
C THR A 9 3.20 -9.56 -17.65
N ALA A 10 3.43 -9.20 -16.38
CA ALA A 10 3.58 -7.82 -15.95
C ALA A 10 5.08 -7.45 -15.88
N VAL A 11 5.48 -6.40 -16.58
CA VAL A 11 6.77 -5.73 -16.41
C VAL A 11 6.59 -4.65 -15.38
N PHE A 12 7.18 -4.85 -14.20
CA PHE A 12 7.30 -3.81 -13.21
C PHE A 12 8.57 -3.01 -13.49
N GLY A 13 8.47 -1.70 -13.71
CA GLY A 13 9.61 -0.82 -13.87
C GLY A 13 9.65 0.20 -12.73
N LYS A 14 10.76 0.24 -11.98
CA LYS A 14 11.06 1.37 -11.10
C LYS A 14 12.25 2.12 -11.66
N THR A 15 12.07 3.41 -11.83
CA THR A 15 13.13 4.32 -12.30
C THR A 15 13.80 5.00 -11.11
N GLU A 16 15.12 5.12 -11.18
CA GLU A 16 15.90 5.91 -10.23
C GLU A 16 16.87 6.80 -11.03
N ARG A 17 17.15 7.98 -10.48
CA ARG A 17 18.16 8.90 -11.02
C ARG A 17 19.40 8.77 -10.16
N THR A 18 20.52 8.36 -10.74
CA THR A 18 21.83 8.52 -10.10
C THR A 18 22.30 9.93 -10.39
N VAL A 19 22.38 10.78 -9.37
CA VAL A 19 22.95 12.14 -9.48
C VAL A 19 24.33 12.12 -8.82
N GLY A 20 25.38 12.34 -9.62
CA GLY A 20 26.69 12.74 -9.12
C GLY A 20 26.66 14.21 -8.69
N TRP A 21 27.41 14.53 -7.64
CA TRP A 21 27.45 15.85 -7.00
C TRP A 21 28.41 16.80 -7.71
N GLU A 22 27.92 18.00 -8.06
CA GLU A 22 28.71 19.24 -8.17
C GLU A 22 27.78 20.42 -7.82
N GLY A 23 28.04 21.10 -6.70
CA GLY A 23 27.42 22.38 -6.32
C GLY A 23 26.05 22.33 -5.61
N ASP A 24 25.75 23.41 -4.87
CA ASP A 24 24.62 23.64 -3.95
C ASP A 24 23.21 23.55 -4.59
N GLY A 25 22.84 22.39 -5.10
CA GLY A 25 21.56 22.13 -5.75
C GLY A 25 20.59 21.28 -4.90
N VAL A 26 19.32 21.70 -4.83
CA VAL A 26 18.24 20.89 -4.24
C VAL A 26 17.88 19.71 -5.15
N SER A 27 18.18 18.49 -4.70
CA SER A 27 17.88 17.27 -5.44
C SER A 27 16.38 16.96 -5.49
N HIS A 28 15.84 16.81 -6.70
CA HIS A 28 14.47 16.34 -6.93
C HIS A 28 14.53 14.91 -7.49
N LEU A 29 14.17 13.92 -6.67
CA LEU A 29 14.06 12.52 -7.07
C LEU A 29 12.65 12.25 -7.62
N PHE A 30 12.53 12.15 -8.94
CA PHE A 30 11.33 11.63 -9.58
C PHE A 30 11.42 10.10 -9.62
N THR A 31 10.61 9.42 -8.81
CA THR A 31 10.43 7.97 -8.94
C THR A 31 9.12 7.71 -9.69
N LEU A 32 9.21 7.21 -10.92
CA LEU A 32 8.05 6.65 -11.61
C LEU A 32 8.05 5.14 -11.35
N ASP A 33 7.00 4.66 -10.69
CA ASP A 33 6.65 3.24 -10.66
C ASP A 33 5.68 3.00 -11.82
N ALA A 34 5.97 2.04 -12.70
CA ALA A 34 5.12 1.67 -13.83
C ALA A 34 4.90 0.16 -13.87
N VAL A 35 3.72 -0.25 -14.33
CA VAL A 35 3.38 -1.63 -14.61
C VAL A 35 2.90 -1.71 -16.05
N ILE A 36 3.54 -2.55 -16.86
CA ILE A 36 3.15 -2.80 -18.25
C ILE A 36 2.73 -4.25 -18.37
N CYS A 37 1.51 -4.49 -18.78
CA CYS A 37 0.99 -5.85 -19.01
C CYS A 37 1.24 -6.25 -20.47
N CYS A 38 1.80 -7.44 -20.67
CA CYS A 38 2.09 -8.02 -21.98
C CYS A 38 1.41 -9.39 -22.09
N GLN A 39 0.97 -9.75 -23.30
CA GLN A 39 0.40 -11.06 -23.57
C GLN A 39 1.48 -12.15 -23.69
N TYR A 40 2.69 -11.82 -24.13
CA TYR A 40 3.78 -12.79 -24.28
C TYR A 40 5.04 -12.37 -23.50
N ALA A 41 5.76 -13.36 -22.97
CA ALA A 41 7.02 -13.13 -22.27
C ALA A 41 8.10 -12.51 -23.18
N SER A 42 8.11 -12.89 -24.46
CA SER A 42 8.97 -12.30 -25.49
C SER A 42 8.73 -10.79 -25.64
N ASP A 43 7.47 -10.37 -25.68
CA ASP A 43 7.11 -8.96 -25.76
C ASP A 43 7.47 -8.20 -24.49
N ALA A 44 7.25 -8.81 -23.32
CA ALA A 44 7.67 -8.24 -22.05
C ALA A 44 9.18 -7.98 -22.00
N MET A 45 10.00 -8.88 -22.55
CA MET A 45 11.45 -8.68 -22.69
C MET A 45 11.79 -7.56 -23.69
N ARG A 46 11.11 -7.49 -24.84
CA ARG A 46 11.30 -6.42 -25.84
C ARG A 46 10.96 -5.05 -25.25
N VAL A 47 9.82 -4.94 -24.54
CA VAL A 47 9.38 -3.73 -23.86
C VAL A 47 10.38 -3.31 -22.79
N ARG A 48 10.88 -4.25 -21.96
CA ARG A 48 11.92 -3.95 -20.97
C ARG A 48 13.16 -3.34 -21.62
N LYS A 49 13.66 -3.93 -22.72
CA LYS A 49 14.83 -3.41 -23.45
C LYS A 49 14.57 -2.04 -24.06
N ALA A 50 13.42 -1.85 -24.70
CA ALA A 50 13.02 -0.57 -25.29
C ALA A 50 12.89 0.54 -24.23
N LEU A 51 12.30 0.21 -23.07
CA LEU A 51 12.16 1.13 -21.95
C LEU A 51 13.53 1.53 -21.37
N ALA A 52 14.44 0.57 -21.19
CA ALA A 52 15.81 0.85 -20.75
C ALA A 52 16.52 1.84 -21.69
N ASN A 53 16.44 1.59 -23.00
CA ASN A 53 17.02 2.45 -24.02
C ASN A 53 16.39 3.84 -24.03
N ARG A 54 15.07 3.95 -23.84
CA ARG A 54 14.37 5.23 -23.79
C ARG A 54 14.76 6.03 -22.56
N LEU A 55 14.85 5.40 -21.39
CA LEU A 55 15.26 6.04 -20.14
C LEU A 55 16.71 6.53 -20.20
N ALA A 56 17.60 5.78 -20.83
CA ALA A 56 18.99 6.17 -21.02
C ALA A 56 19.13 7.51 -21.77
N LYS A 57 18.24 7.80 -22.74
CA LYS A 57 18.20 9.10 -23.43
C LYS A 57 17.94 10.29 -22.49
N TYR A 58 17.29 10.04 -21.35
CA TYR A 58 17.01 11.04 -20.32
C TYR A 58 17.95 10.93 -19.11
N LYS A 59 19.07 10.22 -19.24
CA LYS A 59 20.03 9.94 -18.14
C LYS A 59 19.35 9.26 -16.94
N LEU A 60 18.36 8.41 -17.20
CA LEU A 60 17.68 7.57 -16.22
C LEU A 60 18.03 6.11 -16.46
N THR A 61 18.11 5.33 -15.39
CA THR A 61 18.35 3.89 -15.45
C THR A 61 17.19 3.13 -14.82
N LEU A 62 16.93 1.93 -15.35
CA LEU A 62 16.02 0.99 -14.68
C LEU A 62 16.71 0.47 -13.44
N ASN A 63 16.00 0.45 -12.32
CA ASN A 63 16.47 -0.26 -11.13
C ASN A 63 16.24 -1.76 -11.36
N GLU A 64 17.30 -2.50 -11.66
CA GLU A 64 17.22 -3.93 -12.00
C GLU A 64 16.73 -4.79 -10.83
N ASP A 65 17.11 -4.46 -9.59
CA ASP A 65 16.70 -5.19 -8.39
C ASP A 65 15.18 -5.18 -8.19
N LYS A 66 14.55 -4.08 -8.60
CA LYS A 66 13.12 -3.85 -8.45
C LYS A 66 12.36 -4.24 -9.71
N THR A 67 13.00 -4.19 -10.88
CA THR A 67 12.37 -4.47 -12.17
C THR A 67 12.27 -5.98 -12.40
N LYS A 68 11.05 -6.51 -12.29
CA LYS A 68 10.80 -7.96 -12.36
C LYS A 68 9.73 -8.28 -13.39
N LEU A 69 9.92 -9.40 -14.07
CA LEU A 69 8.91 -10.09 -14.87
C LEU A 69 8.12 -10.97 -13.92
N VAL A 70 6.79 -10.82 -13.91
CA VAL A 70 5.90 -11.60 -13.06
C VAL A 70 4.88 -12.30 -13.94
N SER A 71 4.85 -13.64 -13.89
CA SER A 71 3.79 -14.43 -14.50
C SER A 71 2.48 -14.12 -13.77
N PHE A 72 1.50 -13.63 -14.52
CA PHE A 72 0.24 -13.13 -13.99
C PHE A 72 -0.92 -13.47 -14.92
N GLU A 73 -1.05 -14.76 -15.23
CA GLU A 73 -1.96 -15.29 -16.25
C GLU A 73 -3.28 -15.78 -15.67
N ARG A 74 -4.39 -15.43 -16.32
CA ARG A 74 -5.72 -15.88 -15.94
C ARG A 74 -5.88 -17.39 -16.10
N ASP A 75 -5.56 -17.91 -17.27
CA ASP A 75 -5.74 -19.33 -17.61
C ASP A 75 -4.80 -20.21 -16.79
N GLY A 76 -3.55 -19.78 -16.63
CA GLY A 76 -2.61 -20.45 -15.73
C GLY A 76 -3.18 -20.56 -14.32
N TYR A 77 -3.75 -19.49 -13.76
CA TYR A 77 -4.43 -19.57 -12.46
C TYR A 77 -5.64 -20.52 -12.48
N ALA A 78 -6.45 -20.49 -13.53
CA ALA A 78 -7.64 -21.34 -13.68
C ALA A 78 -7.26 -22.84 -13.72
N GLN A 79 -6.12 -23.17 -14.34
CA GLN A 79 -5.54 -24.51 -14.43
C GLN A 79 -4.83 -24.96 -13.14
N GLY A 80 -4.71 -24.08 -12.13
CA GLY A 80 -4.03 -24.37 -10.87
C GLY A 80 -2.54 -24.07 -10.86
N ASN A 81 -1.99 -23.48 -11.94
CA ASN A 81 -0.59 -23.08 -11.99
C ASN A 81 -0.33 -21.93 -11.03
N LYS A 82 0.81 -21.99 -10.33
CA LYS A 82 1.21 -20.96 -9.38
C LYS A 82 1.50 -19.64 -10.11
N GLN A 83 0.67 -18.64 -9.86
CA GLN A 83 0.88 -17.29 -10.37
C GLN A 83 1.72 -16.45 -9.40
N GLY A 84 2.44 -15.48 -9.97
CA GLY A 84 3.15 -14.48 -9.21
C GLY A 84 2.24 -13.44 -8.57
N SER A 85 2.85 -12.61 -7.73
CA SER A 85 2.22 -11.40 -7.18
C SER A 85 3.21 -10.26 -7.25
N PHE A 86 2.73 -9.03 -7.39
CA PHE A 86 3.59 -7.86 -7.49
C PHE A 86 3.05 -6.71 -6.65
N ASP A 87 3.96 -5.86 -6.17
CA ASP A 87 3.62 -4.68 -5.39
C ASP A 87 3.59 -3.44 -6.30
N PHE A 88 2.47 -2.69 -6.33
CA PHE A 88 2.34 -1.43 -7.07
C PHE A 88 1.54 -0.41 -6.27
N LEU A 89 2.03 0.84 -6.23
CA LEU A 89 1.42 1.96 -5.47
C LEU A 89 1.05 1.61 -4.01
N GLY A 90 1.82 0.72 -3.40
CA GLY A 90 1.61 0.27 -2.02
C GLY A 90 0.52 -0.78 -1.82
N PHE A 91 0.04 -1.38 -2.90
CA PHE A 91 -0.80 -2.56 -2.91
C PHE A 91 -0.02 -3.77 -3.44
N THR A 92 -0.44 -4.97 -3.06
CA THR A 92 -0.02 -6.24 -3.64
C THR A 92 -1.16 -6.76 -4.53
N PHE A 93 -0.87 -6.94 -5.81
CA PHE A 93 -1.77 -7.55 -6.80
C PHE A 93 -1.50 -9.05 -6.88
N TYR A 94 -2.57 -9.85 -6.88
CA TYR A 94 -2.50 -11.31 -6.90
C TYR A 94 -3.77 -11.90 -7.50
N TRP A 95 -3.71 -13.11 -8.05
CA TRP A 95 -4.90 -13.81 -8.53
C TRP A 95 -5.75 -14.39 -7.39
N GLY A 96 -7.07 -14.32 -7.54
CA GLY A 96 -8.02 -14.94 -6.62
C GLY A 96 -9.31 -15.34 -7.31
N LYS A 97 -10.21 -15.97 -6.56
CA LYS A 97 -11.55 -16.34 -7.05
C LYS A 97 -12.61 -15.31 -6.64
N SER A 98 -13.53 -14.99 -7.54
CA SER A 98 -14.74 -14.22 -7.25
C SER A 98 -15.68 -15.00 -6.33
N ARG A 99 -16.76 -14.34 -5.88
CA ARG A 99 -17.86 -15.04 -5.19
C ARG A 99 -18.53 -16.10 -6.08
N LYS A 100 -18.43 -15.97 -7.40
CA LYS A 100 -18.92 -16.92 -8.41
C LYS A 100 -17.81 -17.86 -8.92
N ASN A 101 -16.73 -18.07 -8.15
CA ASN A 101 -15.57 -18.90 -8.48
C ASN A 101 -14.77 -18.55 -9.76
N LYS A 102 -15.13 -17.48 -10.48
CA LYS A 102 -14.34 -16.99 -11.62
C LYS A 102 -12.98 -16.41 -11.17
N PRO A 103 -11.86 -16.72 -11.85
CA PRO A 103 -10.58 -16.04 -11.66
C PRO A 103 -10.69 -14.52 -11.88
N LEU A 104 -10.16 -13.71 -10.96
CA LEU A 104 -9.93 -12.29 -11.18
C LEU A 104 -8.70 -11.78 -10.40
N PRO A 105 -8.09 -10.67 -10.83
CA PRO A 105 -7.08 -9.97 -10.04
C PRO A 105 -7.69 -9.39 -8.75
N LYS A 106 -7.01 -9.61 -7.63
CA LYS A 106 -7.35 -9.04 -6.33
C LYS A 106 -6.21 -8.17 -5.80
N VAL A 107 -6.58 -7.27 -4.91
CA VAL A 107 -5.68 -6.26 -4.35
C VAL A 107 -5.75 -6.32 -2.83
N LYS A 108 -4.58 -6.23 -2.19
CA LYS A 108 -4.46 -6.05 -0.75
C LYS A 108 -3.37 -5.04 -0.42
N SER A 109 -3.41 -4.43 0.76
CA SER A 109 -2.36 -3.52 1.21
C SER A 109 -1.01 -4.24 1.27
N SER A 110 0.05 -3.65 0.71
CA SER A 110 1.39 -4.23 0.80
C SER A 110 1.82 -4.34 2.26
N GLY A 111 2.30 -5.52 2.66
CA GLY A 111 2.72 -5.79 4.03
C GLY A 111 3.86 -4.87 4.48
N LYS A 112 4.76 -4.50 3.57
CA LYS A 112 5.85 -3.54 3.81
C LYS A 112 5.29 -2.16 4.14
N ARG A 113 4.34 -1.66 3.32
CA ARG A 113 3.69 -0.36 3.54
C ARG A 113 2.88 -0.35 4.85
N LEU A 114 2.15 -1.42 5.13
CA LEU A 114 1.38 -1.56 6.37
C LEU A 114 2.29 -1.45 7.61
N ARG A 115 3.40 -2.22 7.64
CA ARG A 115 4.36 -2.18 8.75
C ARG A 115 5.00 -0.80 8.91
N ASN A 116 5.44 -0.19 7.81
CA ASN A 116 6.04 1.14 7.84
C ASN A 116 5.04 2.20 8.35
N LYS A 117 3.78 2.15 7.91
CA LYS A 117 2.76 3.08 8.38
C LYS A 117 2.47 2.89 9.88
N LEU A 118 2.43 1.65 10.37
CA LEU A 118 2.28 1.39 11.82
C LEU A 118 3.48 1.88 12.63
N LYS A 119 4.71 1.78 12.11
CA LYS A 119 5.90 2.40 12.73
C LYS A 119 5.76 3.92 12.83
N ILE A 120 5.27 4.57 11.77
CA ILE A 120 4.99 6.01 11.76
C ILE A 120 3.92 6.37 12.79
N VAL A 121 2.82 5.62 12.85
CA VAL A 121 1.77 5.82 13.86
C VAL A 121 2.32 5.66 15.28
N ASN A 122 3.18 4.66 15.51
CA ASN A 122 3.83 4.46 16.81
C ASN A 122 4.75 5.62 17.20
N GLY A 123 5.58 6.11 16.28
CA GLY A 123 6.43 7.28 16.52
C GLY A 123 5.61 8.53 16.81
N TRP A 124 4.56 8.77 16.03
CA TRP A 124 3.64 9.88 16.23
C TRP A 124 2.91 9.79 17.58
N ALA A 125 2.34 8.63 17.92
CA ALA A 125 1.64 8.41 19.18
C ALA A 125 2.57 8.60 20.39
N LYS A 126 3.82 8.14 20.28
CA LYS A 126 4.86 8.42 21.28
C LYS A 126 5.09 9.93 21.41
N ALA A 127 5.29 10.65 20.32
CA ALA A 127 5.62 12.08 20.35
C ALA A 127 4.48 12.96 20.87
N VAL A 128 3.22 12.60 20.60
CA VAL A 128 2.04 13.42 20.89
C VAL A 128 1.47 13.22 22.30
N ARG A 129 1.79 12.09 22.96
CA ARG A 129 1.14 11.60 24.20
C ARG A 129 1.03 12.60 25.35
N ASN A 130 1.99 13.53 25.47
CA ASN A 130 2.06 14.52 26.54
C ASN A 130 1.90 15.97 26.04
N LYS A 131 1.64 16.16 24.74
CA LYS A 131 1.60 17.51 24.14
C LYS A 131 0.21 18.13 24.13
N TYR A 132 -0.83 17.30 24.05
CA TYR A 132 -2.20 17.76 23.86
C TYR A 132 -3.18 17.02 24.76
N ARG A 133 -4.38 17.57 24.91
CA ARG A 133 -5.48 16.92 25.62
C ARG A 133 -5.99 15.70 24.84
N LEU A 134 -6.60 14.75 25.54
CA LEU A 134 -7.04 13.46 24.97
C LEU A 134 -7.90 13.65 23.70
N HIS A 135 -8.92 14.50 23.78
CA HIS A 135 -9.85 14.73 22.67
C HIS A 135 -9.13 15.28 21.43
N GLU A 136 -8.13 16.15 21.62
CA GLU A 136 -7.34 16.68 20.51
C GLU A 136 -6.42 15.60 19.90
N ILE A 137 -5.79 14.77 20.74
CA ILE A 137 -5.01 13.62 20.26
C ILE A 137 -5.91 12.69 19.43
N TRP A 138 -7.11 12.41 19.93
CA TRP A 138 -8.09 11.56 19.26
C TRP A 138 -8.53 12.13 17.91
N ASN A 139 -8.89 13.41 17.84
CA ASN A 139 -9.26 14.06 16.58
C ASN A 139 -8.14 14.01 15.54
N ARG A 140 -6.91 14.33 15.95
CA ARG A 140 -5.73 14.23 15.07
C ARG A 140 -5.48 12.79 14.62
N PHE A 141 -5.73 11.81 15.48
CA PHE A 141 -5.64 10.39 15.13
C PHE A 141 -6.72 9.99 14.11
N CYS A 142 -7.96 10.41 14.32
CA CYS A 142 -9.08 10.15 13.42
C CYS A 142 -8.83 10.71 12.01
N ILE A 143 -8.28 11.92 11.89
CA ILE A 143 -7.88 12.50 10.59
C ILE A 143 -6.84 11.60 9.88
N LYS A 144 -5.84 11.10 10.62
CA LYS A 144 -4.83 10.19 10.06
C LYS A 144 -5.42 8.85 9.61
N LEU A 145 -6.36 8.30 10.37
CA LEU A 145 -7.08 7.09 10.00
C LEU A 145 -7.96 7.33 8.76
N ALA A 146 -8.68 8.45 8.70
CA ALA A 146 -9.53 8.81 7.57
C ALA A 146 -8.72 8.89 6.26
N GLY A 147 -7.54 9.51 6.29
CA GLY A 147 -6.63 9.52 5.13
C GLY A 147 -6.18 8.12 4.71
N HIS A 148 -5.88 7.23 5.67
CA HIS A 148 -5.54 5.84 5.35
C HIS A 148 -6.73 5.08 4.74
N ILE A 149 -7.93 5.22 5.30
CA ILE A 149 -9.15 4.59 4.78
C ILE A 149 -9.45 5.09 3.37
N ARG A 150 -9.29 6.40 3.11
CA ARG A 150 -9.54 6.97 1.78
C ARG A 150 -8.60 6.36 0.73
N TYR A 151 -7.30 6.30 1.01
CA TYR A 151 -6.33 5.75 0.07
C TYR A 151 -6.48 4.23 -0.13
N TYR A 152 -6.59 3.47 0.97
CA TYR A 152 -6.61 2.01 0.93
C TYR A 152 -8.00 1.42 0.75
N GLY A 153 -9.04 2.25 0.69
CA GLY A 153 -10.45 1.92 0.48
C GLY A 153 -10.73 1.44 -0.94
N VAL A 154 -10.06 0.38 -1.36
CA VAL A 154 -10.22 -0.27 -2.66
C VAL A 154 -10.98 -1.60 -2.52
N SER A 155 -11.57 -2.09 -3.61
CA SER A 155 -12.13 -3.45 -3.67
C SER A 155 -11.17 -4.50 -3.09
N PHE A 156 -11.72 -5.50 -2.40
CA PHE A 156 -10.99 -6.65 -1.81
C PHE A 156 -10.02 -6.33 -0.65
N ASN A 157 -9.79 -5.06 -0.28
CA ASN A 157 -8.84 -4.68 0.77
C ASN A 157 -9.46 -4.32 2.13
N ILE A 158 -10.79 -4.46 2.31
CA ILE A 158 -11.48 -4.12 3.58
C ILE A 158 -10.80 -4.77 4.80
N CYS A 159 -10.44 -6.06 4.71
CA CYS A 159 -9.79 -6.77 5.80
C CYS A 159 -8.42 -6.17 6.17
N GLY A 160 -7.68 -5.67 5.17
CA GLY A 160 -6.40 -4.98 5.37
C GLY A 160 -6.58 -3.67 6.14
N ILE A 161 -7.59 -2.88 5.77
CA ILE A 161 -7.92 -1.60 6.43
C ILE A 161 -8.34 -1.86 7.89
N LYS A 162 -9.25 -2.81 8.13
CA LYS A 162 -9.70 -3.16 9.49
C LYS A 162 -8.52 -3.57 10.37
N ARG A 163 -7.62 -4.40 9.84
CA ARG A 163 -6.40 -4.82 10.53
C ARG A 163 -5.48 -3.64 10.88
N PHE A 164 -5.31 -2.69 9.96
CA PHE A 164 -4.54 -1.48 10.21
C PHE A 164 -5.15 -0.66 11.34
N ILE A 165 -6.45 -0.34 11.25
CA ILE A 165 -7.17 0.47 12.23
C ILE A 165 -7.06 -0.16 13.63
N HIS A 166 -7.34 -1.46 13.75
CA HIS A 166 -7.25 -2.16 15.03
C HIS A 166 -5.85 -2.04 15.66
N ARG A 167 -4.79 -2.24 14.86
CA ARG A 167 -3.41 -2.12 15.34
C ARG A 167 -3.05 -0.67 15.69
N ALA A 168 -3.49 0.29 14.91
CA ALA A 168 -3.26 1.71 15.16
C ALA A 168 -3.94 2.16 16.46
N ILE A 169 -5.19 1.73 16.70
CA ILE A 169 -5.93 1.99 17.95
C ILE A 169 -5.17 1.40 19.14
N LYS A 170 -4.72 0.15 19.06
CA LYS A 170 -3.91 -0.48 20.12
C LYS A 170 -2.60 0.26 20.39
N ILE A 171 -1.94 0.77 19.35
CA ILE A 171 -0.74 1.60 19.50
C ILE A 171 -1.06 2.89 20.24
N LEU A 172 -2.16 3.57 19.89
CA LEU A 172 -2.55 4.80 20.57
C LEU A 172 -2.90 4.53 22.04
N PHE A 173 -3.73 3.52 22.31
CA PHE A 173 -4.08 3.08 23.67
C PHE A 173 -2.83 2.82 24.52
N LYS A 174 -1.83 2.10 23.96
CA LYS A 174 -0.55 1.84 24.62
C LYS A 174 0.16 3.12 25.03
N TRP A 175 0.22 4.13 24.17
CA TRP A 175 0.96 5.37 24.46
C TRP A 175 0.18 6.34 25.33
N LEU A 176 -1.16 6.37 25.24
CA LEU A 176 -2.01 7.11 26.17
C LEU A 176 -1.85 6.58 27.59
N ASN A 177 -1.71 5.27 27.77
CA ASN A 177 -1.43 4.66 29.08
C ASN A 177 0.03 4.77 29.57
N ARG A 178 0.89 5.45 28.81
CA ARG A 178 2.29 5.74 29.17
C ARG A 178 2.56 7.25 29.32
N ARG A 179 1.49 8.04 29.50
CA ARG A 179 1.57 9.49 29.69
C ARG A 179 1.90 9.89 31.13
N SER A 180 1.44 9.10 32.10
CA SER A 180 1.55 9.36 33.53
C SER A 180 1.97 8.10 34.29
N GLN A 181 2.26 8.24 35.59
CA GLN A 181 2.64 7.14 36.49
C GLN A 181 1.52 6.11 36.72
N ARG A 182 0.25 6.46 36.42
CA ARG A 182 -0.91 5.56 36.50
C ARG A 182 -1.50 5.36 35.11
N LYS A 183 -2.01 4.15 34.83
CA LYS A 183 -2.75 3.88 33.59
C LYS A 183 -4.00 4.77 33.54
N SER A 184 -4.16 5.51 32.46
CA SER A 184 -5.31 6.41 32.26
C SER A 184 -6.59 5.64 31.89
N PHE A 185 -6.46 4.50 31.20
CA PHE A 185 -7.58 3.72 30.66
C PHE A 185 -7.39 2.22 30.89
N THR A 186 -8.47 1.54 31.27
CA THR A 186 -8.65 0.11 30.94
C THR A 186 -9.14 -0.01 29.49
N TRP A 187 -9.10 -1.21 28.91
CA TRP A 187 -9.56 -1.37 27.53
C TRP A 187 -11.06 -1.11 27.40
N GLU A 188 -11.85 -1.52 28.39
CA GLU A 188 -13.31 -1.36 28.46
C GLU A 188 -13.70 0.12 28.51
N LYS A 189 -13.03 0.92 29.36
CA LYS A 189 -13.24 2.38 29.40
C LYS A 189 -12.84 3.05 28.08
N PHE A 190 -11.82 2.52 27.42
CA PHE A 190 -11.40 3.04 26.12
C PHE A 190 -12.39 2.68 25.01
N GLU A 191 -13.03 1.50 25.08
CA GLU A 191 -14.13 1.13 24.19
C GLU A 191 -15.35 2.03 24.40
N GLN A 192 -15.73 2.34 25.63
CA GLN A 192 -16.79 3.33 25.93
C GLN A 192 -16.47 4.70 25.33
N PHE A 193 -15.23 5.18 25.50
CA PHE A 193 -14.78 6.41 24.86
C PHE A 193 -14.89 6.35 23.32
N MET A 194 -14.56 5.20 22.70
CA MET A 194 -14.71 5.01 21.26
C MET A 194 -16.17 4.87 20.80
N GLN A 195 -17.11 4.52 21.68
CA GLN A 195 -18.54 4.53 21.35
C GLN A 195 -19.07 5.97 21.29
N GLU A 196 -18.63 6.82 22.21
CA GLU A 196 -18.97 8.25 22.22
C GLU A 196 -18.27 9.02 21.09
N PHE A 197 -16.99 8.72 20.85
CA PHE A 197 -16.17 9.35 19.80
C PHE A 197 -15.71 8.32 18.75
N PRO A 198 -16.58 7.86 17.85
CA PRO A 198 -16.29 6.75 16.96
C PRO A 198 -15.14 7.05 15.98
N PRO A 199 -14.24 6.07 15.72
CA PRO A 199 -13.26 6.19 14.67
C PRO A 199 -13.93 6.25 13.29
N PRO A 200 -13.25 6.78 12.26
CA PRO A 200 -13.82 6.88 10.91
C PRO A 200 -14.24 5.51 10.37
N LYS A 201 -15.43 5.46 9.76
CA LYS A 201 -16.01 4.24 9.19
C LYS A 201 -15.18 3.74 8.00
N VAL A 202 -14.97 2.42 7.95
CA VAL A 202 -14.32 1.77 6.80
C VAL A 202 -15.28 1.78 5.62
N LYS A 203 -14.86 2.37 4.50
CA LYS A 203 -15.63 2.46 3.25
C LYS A 203 -14.73 2.11 2.06
N ILE A 204 -15.31 1.47 1.05
CA ILE A 204 -14.70 1.36 -0.28
C ILE A 204 -14.99 2.66 -1.03
N TRP A 205 -13.94 3.37 -1.41
CA TRP A 205 -13.98 4.61 -2.20
C TRP A 205 -13.69 4.35 -3.67
N HIS A 206 -12.91 3.30 -3.98
CA HIS A 206 -12.51 2.96 -5.33
C HIS A 206 -12.86 1.51 -5.64
N VAL A 207 -13.75 1.32 -6.61
CA VAL A 207 -14.08 -0.01 -7.11
C VAL A 207 -13.01 -0.40 -8.12
N LEU A 208 -12.34 -1.53 -7.86
CA LEU A 208 -11.40 -2.14 -8.80
C LEU A 208 -11.99 -3.48 -9.28
N PHE A 209 -12.02 -3.63 -10.61
CA PHE A 209 -12.50 -4.79 -11.39
C PHE A 209 -14.00 -5.11 -11.23
#